data_AF-A0A7V3U7F0-F1
#
_entry.id   AF-A0A7V3U7F0-F1
#
_cell.length_a   1.000
_cell.length_b   1.000
_cell.length_c   1.000
_cell.angle_alpha   90.00
_cell.angle_beta   90.00
_cell.angle_gamma   90.00
#
_symmetry.space_group_name_H-M   'P 1'
#
loop_
_entity.id
_entity.type
_entity.pdbx_description
1 polymer ?
#
loop_
_entity_poly.entity_id
_entity_poly.type
_entity_poly.pdbx_seq_one_letter_code
_entity_poly.pdbx_strand_id
1 'polypeptide(L)'
;MQLAEVIFKDFTQDSLIIDKGKKDGIEVGMPAITNEKVLIGKISEVFDNFSKVTLVSAKNFNLDVQLGQKEIYGVSQGEGNLKLKVIFLPSEAEVKEGDYFFTSSLGNFLPKGLLVGKVKKIETSDLESEKKVWLELGFKLSDLSYVFIIQSW
;
A
#
# COMPACT_ATOMS: atom_id res chain seq x y z
N MET A 1 -8.24 -1.30 16.09
CA MET A 1 -7.31 -0.38 15.39
C MET A 1 -6.70 0.53 16.44
N GLN A 2 -5.42 0.88 16.30
CA GLN A 2 -4.69 1.70 17.25
C GLN A 2 -4.15 2.94 16.53
N LEU A 3 -4.34 4.13 17.11
CA LEU A 3 -3.76 5.38 16.60
C LEU A 3 -2.29 5.46 17.02
N ALA A 4 -1.43 5.87 16.09
CA ALA A 4 -0.01 6.09 16.33
C ALA A 4 0.44 7.42 15.69
N GLU A 5 1.34 8.13 16.37
CA GLU A 5 1.99 9.34 15.86
C GLU A 5 3.17 8.96 14.96
N VAL A 6 3.32 9.68 13.84
CA VAL A 6 4.47 9.52 12.94
C VAL A 6 5.60 10.42 13.44
N ILE A 7 6.65 9.80 13.99
CA ILE A 7 7.79 10.51 14.58
C ILE A 7 8.95 10.71 13.62
N PHE A 8 9.00 9.93 12.52
CA PHE A 8 10.01 10.09 11.46
C PHE A 8 9.49 9.63 10.10
N LYS A 9 9.98 10.27 9.03
CA LYS A 9 9.61 9.97 7.64
C LYS A 9 10.89 9.85 6.80
N ASP A 10 11.07 8.70 6.17
CA ASP A 10 12.19 8.44 5.28
C ASP A 10 11.69 8.34 3.84
N PHE A 11 11.83 9.44 3.10
CA PHE A 11 11.47 9.52 1.69
C PHE A 11 12.42 8.72 0.79
N THR A 12 13.63 8.38 1.26
CA THR A 12 14.61 7.64 0.45
C THR A 12 14.37 6.14 0.51
N GLN A 13 13.87 5.65 1.66
CA GLN A 13 13.56 4.25 1.89
C GLN A 13 12.08 3.91 1.70
N ASP A 14 11.23 4.91 1.41
CA ASP A 14 9.78 4.78 1.45
C ASP A 14 9.36 4.09 2.76
N SER A 15 9.76 4.68 3.89
CA SER A 15 9.38 4.21 5.24
C SER A 15 8.99 5.34 6.18
N LEU A 16 8.29 5.02 7.27
CA LEU A 16 8.06 5.93 8.38
C LEU A 16 8.23 5.20 9.72
N ILE A 17 8.47 5.94 10.79
CA ILE A 17 8.54 5.42 12.16
C ILE A 17 7.33 5.94 12.94
N ILE A 18 6.70 5.06 13.70
CA ILE A 18 5.58 5.38 14.59
C ILE A 18 5.95 5.22 16.06
N ASP A 19 5.28 5.97 16.94
CA ASP A 19 5.47 5.96 18.41
C ASP A 19 4.86 4.73 19.13
N LYS A 20 4.55 3.66 18.39
CA LYS A 20 3.96 2.43 18.91
C LYS A 20 4.84 1.23 18.64
N GLY A 21 5.06 0.42 19.67
CA GLY A 21 5.97 -0.72 19.63
C GLY A 21 5.35 -2.01 20.17
N LYS A 22 6.23 -2.96 20.51
CA LYS A 22 5.87 -4.26 21.07
C LYS A 22 5.01 -4.12 22.34
N LYS A 23 5.30 -3.14 23.19
CA LYS A 23 4.54 -2.90 24.42
C LYS A 23 3.11 -2.43 24.17
N ASP A 24 2.86 -1.84 23.01
CA ASP A 24 1.52 -1.44 22.56
C ASP A 24 0.81 -2.57 21.78
N GLY A 25 1.42 -3.76 21.66
CA GLY A 25 0.89 -4.89 20.92
C GLY A 25 1.01 -4.74 19.40
N ILE A 26 2.03 -4.03 18.92
CA ILE A 26 2.35 -3.96 17.49
C ILE A 26 3.17 -5.19 17.08
N GLU A 27 2.82 -5.77 15.93
CA GLU A 27 3.52 -6.93 15.36
C GLU A 27 3.86 -6.70 13.89
N VAL A 28 4.90 -7.38 13.41
CA VAL A 28 5.30 -7.35 11.99
C VAL A 28 4.17 -7.87 11.12
N GLY A 29 3.91 -7.18 10.02
CA GLY A 29 2.85 -7.49 9.07
C GLY A 29 1.55 -6.71 9.29
N MET A 30 1.36 -6.08 10.45
CA MET A 30 0.15 -5.28 10.70
C MET A 30 0.02 -4.12 9.69
N PRO A 31 -1.17 -3.92 9.08
CA PRO A 31 -1.42 -2.82 8.15
C PRO A 31 -1.38 -1.46 8.84
N ALA A 32 -0.74 -0.48 8.19
CA ALA A 32 -0.84 0.93 8.54
C ALA A 32 -1.70 1.66 7.51
N ILE A 33 -2.71 2.40 7.97
CA ILE A 33 -3.70 3.07 7.10
C ILE A 33 -3.99 4.51 7.54
N THR A 34 -4.57 5.31 6.64
CA THR A 34 -5.19 6.60 6.98
C THR A 34 -6.57 6.39 7.62
N ASN A 35 -7.17 7.45 8.15
CA ASN A 35 -8.57 7.44 8.63
C ASN A 35 -9.58 7.11 7.52
N GLU A 36 -9.31 7.44 6.26
CA GLU A 36 -10.14 7.05 5.11
C GLU A 36 -9.87 5.63 4.60
N LYS A 37 -9.15 4.81 5.36
CA LYS A 37 -8.78 3.43 5.01
C LYS A 37 -7.91 3.32 3.75
N VAL A 38 -7.09 4.34 3.50
CA VAL A 38 -6.02 4.26 2.48
C VAL A 38 -4.85 3.50 3.08
N LEU A 39 -4.39 2.45 2.40
CA LEU A 39 -3.23 1.67 2.79
C LEU A 39 -1.97 2.51 2.62
N ILE A 40 -1.27 2.76 3.72
CA ILE A 40 0.03 3.44 3.73
C ILE A 40 1.13 2.41 3.52
N GLY A 41 1.04 1.28 4.22
CA GLY A 41 2.06 0.25 4.24
C GLY A 41 1.79 -0.83 5.28
N LYS A 42 2.84 -1.50 5.73
CA LYS A 42 2.76 -2.48 6.82
C LYS A 42 3.95 -2.36 7.76
N ILE A 43 3.76 -2.80 8.99
CA ILE A 43 4.83 -2.90 9.97
C ILE A 43 5.89 -3.88 9.46
N SER A 44 7.13 -3.43 9.34
CA SER A 44 8.27 -4.22 8.86
C SER A 44 9.28 -4.53 9.96
N GLU A 45 9.40 -3.64 10.95
CA GLU A 45 10.28 -3.82 12.11
C GLU A 45 9.55 -3.33 13.37
N VAL A 46 9.69 -4.05 14.48
CA VAL A 46 9.07 -3.72 15.77
C VAL A 46 10.15 -3.64 16.84
N PHE A 47 10.17 -2.53 17.56
CA PHE A 47 10.99 -2.32 18.75
C PHE A 47 10.08 -2.14 19.96
N ASP A 48 10.66 -1.99 21.16
CA ASP A 48 9.87 -1.94 22.40
C ASP A 48 8.81 -0.84 22.43
N ASN A 49 9.16 0.36 21.96
CA ASN A 49 8.30 1.56 22.05
C ASN A 49 8.07 2.25 20.70
N PHE A 50 8.58 1.70 19.60
CA PHE A 50 8.39 2.27 18.27
C PHE A 50 8.44 1.15 17.23
N SER A 51 7.92 1.43 16.04
CA SER A 51 7.92 0.47 14.93
C SER A 51 8.16 1.19 13.62
N LYS A 52 8.68 0.46 12.65
CA LYS A 52 8.84 0.93 11.28
C LYS A 52 7.71 0.43 10.41
N VAL A 53 7.14 1.34 9.64
CA VAL A 53 6.20 1.04 8.56
C VAL A 53 6.95 1.16 7.24
N THR A 54 6.98 0.09 6.46
CA THR A 54 7.41 0.14 5.05
C THR A 54 6.20 0.50 4.20
N LEU A 55 6.31 1.56 3.39
CA LEU A 55 5.21 2.04 2.54
C LEU A 55 4.94 1.09 1.36
N VAL A 56 3.72 1.16 0.84
CA VAL A 56 3.29 0.42 -0.37
C VAL A 56 4.15 0.69 -1.59
N SER A 57 4.81 1.86 -1.66
CA SER A 57 5.66 2.25 -2.77
C SER A 57 7.09 1.73 -2.67
N ALA A 58 7.52 1.14 -1.55
CA ALA A 58 8.87 0.61 -1.40
C ALA A 58 9.15 -0.54 -2.40
N LYS A 59 10.37 -0.62 -2.94
CA LYS A 59 10.76 -1.54 -4.04
C LYS A 59 10.43 -3.03 -3.85
N ASN A 60 10.40 -3.50 -2.60
CA ASN A 60 10.16 -4.90 -2.26
C ASN A 60 8.76 -5.13 -1.67
N PHE A 61 7.86 -4.16 -1.84
CA PHE A 61 6.50 -4.22 -1.34
C PHE A 61 5.57 -4.61 -2.48
N ASN A 62 5.08 -5.86 -2.43
CA ASN A 62 4.13 -6.40 -3.39
C ASN A 62 2.85 -6.86 -2.67
N LEU A 63 1.70 -6.64 -3.29
CA LEU A 63 0.40 -7.10 -2.79
C LEU A 63 -0.55 -7.44 -3.93
N ASP A 64 -1.42 -8.41 -3.69
CA ASP A 64 -2.54 -8.70 -4.57
C ASP A 64 -3.62 -7.63 -4.42
N VAL A 65 -3.98 -7.00 -5.54
CA VAL A 65 -4.95 -5.91 -5.60
C VAL A 65 -6.11 -6.22 -6.53
N GLN A 66 -7.24 -5.56 -6.29
CA GLN A 66 -8.48 -5.69 -7.05
C GLN A 66 -8.90 -4.33 -7.60
N LEU A 67 -9.36 -4.29 -8.86
CA LEU A 67 -9.88 -3.08 -9.49
C LEU A 67 -11.33 -2.82 -9.04
N GLY A 68 -11.55 -1.78 -8.23
CA GLY A 68 -12.87 -1.46 -7.70
C GLY A 68 -13.50 -2.65 -6.98
N GLN A 69 -14.73 -3.00 -7.38
CA GLN A 69 -15.43 -4.22 -6.94
C GLN A 69 -15.48 -5.30 -8.03
N LYS A 70 -14.76 -5.10 -9.16
CA LYS A 70 -14.76 -6.04 -10.29
C LYS A 70 -13.87 -7.24 -9.96
N GLU A 71 -14.13 -8.41 -10.55
CA GLU A 71 -13.24 -9.59 -10.43
C GLU A 71 -11.99 -9.48 -11.33
N ILE A 72 -11.35 -8.32 -11.29
CA ILE A 72 -10.10 -8.03 -12.00
C ILE A 72 -9.03 -7.86 -10.94
N TYR A 73 -8.07 -8.78 -10.95
CA TYR A 73 -6.99 -8.85 -9.99
C TYR A 73 -5.64 -8.58 -10.67
N GLY A 74 -4.70 -8.04 -9.91
CA GLY A 74 -3.32 -7.85 -10.33
C GLY A 74 -2.41 -7.76 -9.11
N VAL A 75 -1.14 -7.45 -9.34
CA VAL A 75 -0.16 -7.28 -8.27
C VAL A 75 0.32 -5.84 -8.26
N SER A 76 0.12 -5.14 -7.14
CA SER A 76 0.77 -3.84 -6.93
C SER A 76 2.24 -4.06 -6.58
N GLN A 77 3.14 -3.33 -7.23
CA GLN A 77 4.58 -3.34 -7.02
C GLN A 77 5.08 -1.92 -6.75
N GLY A 78 5.68 -1.72 -5.58
CA GLY A 78 6.39 -0.48 -5.27
C GLY A 78 7.69 -0.37 -6.08
N GLU A 79 8.04 0.84 -6.52
CA GLU A 79 9.25 1.13 -7.32
C GLU A 79 10.26 2.03 -6.58
N GLY A 80 9.95 2.39 -5.33
CA GLY A 80 10.63 3.42 -4.56
C GLY A 80 10.25 4.84 -5.01
N ASN A 81 10.74 5.84 -4.28
CA ASN A 81 10.47 7.25 -4.57
C ASN A 81 8.96 7.55 -4.67
N LEU A 82 8.15 6.93 -3.81
CA LEU A 82 6.69 7.07 -3.78
C LEU A 82 5.98 6.67 -5.10
N LYS A 83 6.62 5.81 -5.91
CA LYS A 83 6.02 5.27 -7.13
C LYS A 83 5.45 3.88 -6.89
N LEU A 84 4.26 3.67 -7.43
CA LEU A 84 3.50 2.43 -7.33
C LEU A 84 2.89 2.10 -8.69
N LYS A 85 2.98 0.85 -9.11
CA LYS A 85 2.33 0.34 -10.31
C LYS A 85 1.59 -0.96 -10.03
N VAL A 86 0.66 -1.33 -10.89
CA VAL A 86 0.00 -2.63 -10.93
C VAL A 86 0.42 -3.36 -12.20
N ILE A 87 0.77 -4.62 -12.05
CA ILE A 87 1.17 -5.55 -13.10
C ILE A 87 0.33 -6.83 -13.02
N PHE A 88 0.54 -7.76 -13.95
CA PHE A 88 -0.16 -9.06 -14.02
C PHE A 88 -1.69 -8.96 -14.05
N LEU A 89 -2.21 -7.91 -14.70
CA LEU A 89 -3.63 -7.79 -15.01
C LEU A 89 -3.99 -8.70 -16.21
N PRO A 90 -5.22 -9.25 -16.27
CA PRO A 90 -5.71 -9.90 -17.49
C PRO A 90 -5.58 -8.97 -18.70
N SER A 91 -5.24 -9.54 -19.86
CA SER A 91 -5.03 -8.79 -21.10
C SER A 91 -6.27 -7.98 -21.49
N GLU A 92 -7.44 -8.61 -21.34
CA GLU A 92 -8.78 -8.08 -21.58
C GLU A 92 -9.29 -7.13 -20.47
N ALA A 93 -8.53 -6.94 -19.39
CA ALA A 93 -8.96 -6.07 -18.29
C ALA A 93 -9.12 -4.62 -18.75
N GLU A 94 -10.34 -4.11 -18.69
CA GLU A 94 -10.64 -2.69 -18.94
C GLU A 94 -10.32 -1.86 -17.69
N VAL A 95 -9.17 -1.18 -17.74
CA VAL A 95 -8.71 -0.22 -16.73
C VAL A 95 -8.76 1.18 -17.34
N LYS A 96 -9.24 2.17 -16.59
CA LYS A 96 -9.31 3.57 -17.02
C LYS A 96 -8.57 4.46 -16.03
N GLU A 97 -8.04 5.58 -16.54
CA GLU A 97 -7.56 6.65 -15.65
C GLU A 97 -8.69 7.10 -14.72
N GLY A 98 -8.33 7.25 -13.46
CA GLY A 98 -9.28 7.58 -12.39
C GLY A 98 -9.93 6.38 -11.70
N ASP A 99 -9.77 5.16 -12.20
CA ASP A 99 -10.19 3.95 -11.47
C ASP A 99 -9.36 3.78 -10.17
N TYR A 100 -9.84 2.94 -9.26
CA TYR A 100 -9.22 2.70 -7.95
C TYR A 100 -8.86 1.22 -7.77
N PHE A 101 -7.70 0.97 -7.17
CA PHE A 101 -7.28 -0.36 -6.74
C PHE A 101 -7.36 -0.51 -5.22
N PHE A 102 -7.79 -1.68 -4.78
CA PHE A 102 -7.96 -2.04 -3.38
C PHE A 102 -7.21 -3.31 -3.03
N THR A 103 -6.87 -3.53 -1.76
CA THR A 103 -6.34 -4.82 -1.29
C THR A 103 -7.33 -5.95 -1.59
N SER A 104 -6.84 -7.04 -2.15
CA SER A 104 -7.65 -8.24 -2.41
C SER A 104 -7.61 -9.23 -1.23
N SER A 105 -8.47 -10.23 -1.25
CA SER A 105 -8.47 -11.33 -0.28
C SER A 105 -7.60 -12.52 -0.68
N LEU A 106 -6.87 -12.46 -1.80
CA LEU A 106 -6.20 -13.64 -2.37
C LEU A 106 -4.91 -14.03 -1.63
N GLY A 107 -4.26 -13.08 -0.95
CA GLY A 107 -2.99 -13.31 -0.26
C GLY A 107 -3.08 -13.52 1.26
N ASN A 108 -4.24 -13.33 1.90
CA ASN A 108 -4.41 -13.37 3.38
C ASN A 108 -3.48 -12.46 4.22
N PHE A 109 -2.63 -11.63 3.61
CA PHE A 109 -1.66 -10.80 4.33
C PHE A 109 -2.20 -9.47 4.85
N LEU A 110 -3.29 -8.97 4.26
CA LEU A 110 -3.93 -7.70 4.63
C LEU A 110 -5.45 -7.86 4.51
N PRO A 111 -6.25 -7.09 5.26
CA PRO A 111 -7.69 -7.08 5.09
C PRO A 111 -8.07 -6.60 3.68
N LYS A 112 -9.11 -7.21 3.11
CA LYS A 112 -9.68 -6.80 1.82
C LYS A 112 -10.29 -5.40 1.91
N GLY A 113 -10.19 -4.63 0.83
CA GLY A 113 -10.95 -3.39 0.64
C GLY A 113 -10.28 -2.12 1.18
N LEU A 114 -8.98 -2.17 1.50
CA LEU A 114 -8.20 -0.96 1.76
C LEU A 114 -7.82 -0.30 0.43
N LEU A 115 -7.98 1.02 0.32
CA LEU A 115 -7.60 1.74 -0.90
C LEU A 115 -6.08 1.73 -1.05
N VAL A 116 -5.58 1.27 -2.18
CA VAL A 116 -4.13 1.23 -2.48
C VAL A 116 -3.71 2.45 -3.31
N GLY A 117 -4.51 2.81 -4.31
CA GLY A 117 -4.22 3.98 -5.13
C GLY A 117 -5.21 4.18 -6.27
N LYS A 118 -5.09 5.32 -6.94
CA LYS A 118 -5.91 5.73 -8.07
C LYS A 118 -5.10 5.62 -9.37
N VAL A 119 -5.68 5.08 -10.43
CA VAL A 119 -5.02 4.97 -11.73
C VAL A 119 -4.68 6.36 -12.27
N LYS A 120 -3.39 6.60 -12.48
CA LYS A 120 -2.85 7.85 -13.01
C LYS A 120 -2.42 7.75 -14.47
N LYS A 121 -1.87 6.60 -14.87
CA LYS A 121 -1.37 6.37 -16.22
C LYS A 121 -1.39 4.88 -16.53
N ILE A 122 -1.75 4.56 -17.76
CA ILE A 122 -1.70 3.18 -18.28
C ILE A 122 -0.61 3.15 -19.35
N GLU A 123 0.33 2.23 -19.20
CA GLU A 123 1.39 1.95 -20.17
C GLU A 123 1.18 0.55 -20.74
N THR A 124 0.99 0.51 -22.06
CA THR A 124 0.96 -0.71 -22.85
C THR A 124 2.19 -0.72 -23.74
N SER A 125 2.99 -1.78 -23.65
CA SER A 125 4.07 -2.01 -24.60
C SER A 125 3.59 -3.00 -25.65
N ASP A 126 3.78 -2.69 -26.94
CA ASP A 126 3.49 -3.63 -28.03
C ASP A 126 4.47 -4.82 -28.05
N LEU A 127 5.59 -4.72 -27.33
CA LEU A 127 6.68 -5.70 -27.27
C LEU A 127 6.67 -6.54 -25.99
N GLU A 128 6.25 -5.94 -24.87
CA GLU A 128 6.07 -6.65 -23.60
C GLU A 128 4.56 -6.85 -23.42
N SER A 129 4.07 -8.08 -23.48
CA SER A 129 2.66 -8.44 -23.29
C SER A 129 2.07 -8.07 -21.91
N GLU A 130 2.74 -7.18 -21.18
CA GLU A 130 2.46 -6.76 -19.82
C GLU A 130 1.90 -5.32 -19.81
N LYS A 131 0.65 -5.20 -19.36
CA LYS A 131 0.00 -3.92 -19.08
C LYS A 131 0.51 -3.39 -17.73
N LYS A 132 1.15 -2.21 -17.73
CA LYS A 132 1.63 -1.53 -16.52
C LYS A 132 0.70 -0.38 -16.17
N VAL A 133 0.11 -0.39 -14.99
CA VAL A 133 -0.83 0.64 -14.54
C VAL A 133 -0.23 1.41 -13.38
N TRP A 134 0.20 2.64 -13.63
CA TRP A 134 0.77 3.51 -12.60
C TRP A 134 -0.32 4.11 -11.72
N LEU A 135 -0.11 4.06 -10.41
CA LEU A 135 -1.03 4.58 -9.42
C LEU A 135 -0.51 5.88 -8.81
N GLU A 136 -1.44 6.78 -8.53
CA GLU A 136 -1.29 7.86 -7.56
C GLU A 136 -1.67 7.33 -6.16
N LEU A 137 -0.80 7.57 -5.17
CA LEU A 137 -1.07 7.23 -3.78
C LEU A 137 -2.22 8.09 -3.24
N GLY A 138 -3.12 7.48 -2.47
CA GLY A 138 -4.23 8.20 -1.81
C GLY A 138 -3.80 9.07 -0.62
N PHE A 139 -2.51 9.25 -0.39
CA PHE A 139 -1.94 10.04 0.69
C PHE A 139 -0.67 10.75 0.22
N LYS A 140 -0.29 11.83 0.91
CA LYS A 140 1.02 12.48 0.78
C LYS A 140 1.82 12.20 2.03
N LEU A 141 3.02 11.62 1.89
CA LEU A 141 3.87 11.29 3.04
C LEU A 141 4.18 12.52 3.91
N SER A 142 4.37 13.69 3.30
CA SER A 142 4.56 14.97 4.00
C SER A 142 3.46 15.28 5.00
N ASP A 143 2.22 14.87 4.73
CA ASP A 143 1.02 15.30 5.45
C ASP A 143 0.63 14.28 6.55
N LEU A 144 1.27 13.10 6.58
CA LEU A 144 1.00 12.07 7.58
C LEU A 144 1.58 12.41 8.95
N SER A 145 0.79 13.00 9.84
CA SER A 145 1.17 13.17 11.26
C SER A 145 0.74 11.99 12.13
N TYR A 146 -0.34 11.30 11.75
CA TYR A 146 -0.88 10.16 12.46
C TYR A 146 -1.29 9.06 11.48
N VAL A 147 -1.25 7.82 11.96
CA VAL A 147 -1.70 6.64 11.21
C VAL A 147 -2.50 5.71 12.12
N PHE A 148 -3.31 4.85 11.53
CA PHE A 148 -3.99 3.77 12.25
C PHE A 148 -3.37 2.43 11.93
N ILE A 149 -3.09 1.63 12.96
CA ILE A 149 -2.62 0.25 12.83
C ILE A 149 -3.79 -0.71 13.02
N ILE A 150 -3.96 -1.62 12.08
CA ILE A 150 -4.96 -2.70 12.16
C ILE A 150 -4.31 -3.89 12.87
N GLN A 151 -4.80 -4.24 14.06
CA GLN A 151 -4.23 -5.31 14.88
C GLN A 151 -4.93 -6.68 14.68
N SER A 152 -6.08 -6.71 14.02
CA SER A 152 -6.87 -7.93 13.77
C SER A 152 -7.81 -7.72 12.58
N TRP A 153 -7.95 -8.72 11.70
CA TRP A 153 -8.90 -8.73 10.58
C TRP A 153 -9.35 -10.14 10.21
#